data_AF-A0A544W2U4-F1
#
_entry.id   AF-A0A544W2U4-F1
#
_cell.length_a   1.000
_cell.length_b   1.000
_cell.length_c   1.000
_cell.angle_alpha   90.00
_cell.angle_beta   90.00
_cell.angle_gamma   90.00
#
_symmetry.space_group_name_H-M   'P 1'
#
loop_
_entity.id
_entity.type
_entity.pdbx_description
1 polymer ?
#
loop_
_entity_poly.entity_id
_entity_poly.type
_entity_poly.pdbx_seq_one_letter_code
_entity_poly.pdbx_strand_id
1 'polypeptide(L)'
;MVRALQDAGVVTAGEWADALGAAIRRAEAAGDPDDGSAYYDQWLAALEQLVVQRELTTDGALSDCRTAWADAARRTPHGAPIELG
;
A
#
# COMPACT_ATOMS: atom_id res chain seq x y z
N MET A 1 5.38 -2.88 8.16
CA MET A 1 5.28 -1.56 7.49
C MET A 1 4.45 -0.57 8.30
N VAL A 2 3.13 -0.75 8.49
CA VAL A 2 2.33 0.21 9.28
C VAL A 2 2.83 0.40 10.71
N ARG A 3 3.39 -0.65 11.31
CA ARG A 3 4.00 -0.59 12.64
C ARG A 3 5.14 0.44 12.74
N ALA A 4 5.98 0.55 11.70
CA ALA A 4 7.06 1.54 11.68
C ALA A 4 6.52 2.98 11.65
N LEU A 5 5.40 3.21 10.95
CA LEU A 5 4.71 4.50 10.94
C LEU A 5 4.09 4.83 12.31
N GLN A 6 3.58 3.81 13.01
CA GLN A 6 3.06 3.95 14.37
C GLN A 6 4.16 4.25 15.37
N ASP A 7 5.28 3.53 15.31
CA ASP A 7 6.43 3.75 16.18
C ASP A 7 7.07 5.13 15.91
N ALA A 8 7.00 5.64 14.67
CA ALA A 8 7.41 6.99 14.29
C ALA A 8 6.39 8.09 14.66
N GLY A 9 5.22 7.74 15.23
CA GLY A 9 4.19 8.69 15.64
C GLY A 9 3.45 9.38 14.49
N VAL A 10 3.62 8.92 13.25
CA VAL A 10 2.96 9.47 12.05
C VAL A 10 1.47 9.09 12.02
N VAL A 11 1.16 7.89 12.52
CA VAL A 11 -0.15 7.25 12.42
C VAL A 11 -0.47 6.58 13.73
N THR A 12 -1.65 6.83 14.28
CA THR A 12 -2.11 6.11 15.47
C THR A 12 -2.74 4.76 15.11
N ALA A 13 -2.88 3.88 16.10
CA ALA A 13 -3.59 2.62 15.90
C ALA A 13 -5.07 2.81 15.52
N GLY A 14 -5.73 3.85 16.05
CA GLY A 14 -7.11 4.18 15.73
C GLY A 14 -7.29 4.65 14.29
N GLU A 15 -6.44 5.59 13.85
CA GLU A 15 -6.49 6.10 12.48
C GLU A 15 -6.21 5.01 11.44
N TRP A 16 -5.30 4.10 11.77
CA TRP A 16 -5.07 2.92 10.93
C TRP A 16 -6.31 2.02 10.85
N ALA A 17 -6.95 1.73 11.99
CA ALA A 17 -8.16 0.90 12.02
C ALA A 17 -9.31 1.53 11.20
N ASP A 18 -9.49 2.84 11.31
CA ASP A 18 -10.51 3.57 10.56
C ASP A 18 -10.24 3.56 9.05
N ALA A 19 -8.98 3.81 8.65
CA ALA A 19 -8.57 3.80 7.25
C ALA A 19 -8.73 2.42 6.61
N LEU A 20 -8.28 1.37 7.31
CA LEU A 20 -8.43 -0.01 6.82
C LEU A 20 -9.90 -0.41 6.70
N GLY A 21 -10.72 -0.09 7.71
CA GLY A 21 -12.16 -0.34 7.66
C GLY A 21 -12.85 0.39 6.51
N ALA A 22 -12.44 1.63 6.21
CA ALA A 22 -12.97 2.39 5.08
C ALA A 22 -12.56 1.79 3.73
N ALA A 23 -11.32 1.30 3.60
CA ALA A 23 -10.85 0.62 2.39
C ALA A 23 -11.63 -0.68 2.12
N ILE A 24 -11.79 -1.52 3.15
CA ILE A 24 -12.55 -2.77 3.06
C ILE A 24 -14.00 -2.49 2.61
N ARG A 25 -14.70 -1.56 3.27
CA ARG A 25 -16.09 -1.20 2.88
C ARG A 25 -16.18 -0.70 1.44
N ARG A 26 -15.17 0.03 0.95
CA ARG A 26 -15.14 0.54 -0.43
C ARG A 26 -14.97 -0.60 -1.44
N ALA A 27 -14.16 -1.61 -1.09
CA ALA A 27 -13.95 -2.80 -1.89
C ALA A 27 -15.19 -3.69 -1.95
N GLU A 28 -15.81 -3.96 -0.80
CA GLU A 28 -17.08 -4.69 -0.71
C GLU A 28 -18.15 -4.02 -1.58
N ALA A 29 -18.25 -2.68 -1.52
CA ALA A 29 -19.18 -1.91 -2.35
C ALA A 29 -18.85 -1.96 -3.86
N ALA A 30 -17.59 -2.20 -4.22
CA ALA A 30 -17.15 -2.37 -5.60
C ALA A 30 -17.36 -3.80 -6.15
N GLY A 31 -17.88 -4.73 -5.32
CA GLY A 31 -18.18 -6.10 -5.72
C GLY A 31 -16.99 -7.07 -5.61
N ASP A 32 -15.99 -6.73 -4.81
CA ASP A 32 -14.82 -7.58 -4.56
C ASP A 32 -15.25 -8.88 -3.85
N PRO A 33 -14.82 -10.07 -4.30
CA PRO A 33 -15.16 -11.30 -3.62
C PRO A 33 -14.60 -11.31 -2.19
N ASP A 34 -15.49 -11.57 -1.23
CA ASP A 34 -15.16 -11.71 0.20
C ASP A 34 -14.52 -13.09 0.49
N ASP A 35 -13.52 -13.47 -0.32
CA ASP A 35 -12.74 -14.71 -0.18
C ASP A 35 -11.32 -14.46 0.37
N GLY A 36 -11.02 -13.20 0.69
CA GLY A 36 -9.73 -12.77 1.22
C GLY A 36 -8.64 -12.57 0.17
N SER A 37 -8.89 -12.84 -1.11
CA SER A 37 -7.90 -12.61 -2.17
C SER A 37 -7.51 -11.13 -2.28
N ALA A 38 -8.46 -10.24 -2.01
CA ALA A 38 -8.27 -8.80 -2.07
C ALA A 38 -7.79 -8.17 -0.75
N TYR A 39 -7.68 -8.93 0.34
CA TYR A 39 -7.34 -8.38 1.65
C TYR A 39 -6.04 -7.56 1.64
N TYR A 40 -5.02 -8.07 0.96
CA TYR A 40 -3.74 -7.36 0.82
C TYR A 40 -3.85 -6.11 -0.05
N ASP A 41 -4.67 -6.14 -1.09
CA ASP A 41 -4.92 -4.97 -1.94
C ASP A 41 -5.65 -3.88 -1.16
N GLN A 42 -6.64 -4.24 -0.34
CA GLN A 42 -7.34 -3.29 0.52
C GLN A 42 -6.47 -2.75 1.64
N TRP A 43 -5.61 -3.60 2.20
CA TRP A 43 -4.61 -3.19 3.16
C TRP A 43 -3.61 -2.19 2.55
N LEU A 44 -3.14 -2.45 1.33
CA LEU A 44 -2.22 -1.57 0.63
C LEU A 44 -2.89 -0.24 0.27
N ALA A 45 -4.11 -0.28 -0.25
CA ALA A 45 -4.88 0.91 -0.58
C ALA A 45 -5.10 1.81 0.64
N ALA A 46 -5.45 1.23 1.80
CA ALA A 46 -5.58 1.97 3.05
C ALA A 46 -4.27 2.67 3.44
N LEU A 47 -3.13 1.98 3.29
CA LEU A 47 -1.83 2.53 3.62
C LEU A 47 -1.42 3.65 2.66
N GLU A 48 -1.54 3.44 1.35
CA GLU A 48 -1.22 4.42 0.30
C GLU A 48 -2.02 5.71 0.52
N GLN A 49 -3.33 5.60 0.76
CA GLN A 49 -4.18 6.75 1.07
C GLN A 49 -3.71 7.49 2.32
N LEU A 50 -3.33 6.75 3.37
CA LEU A 50 -2.97 7.35 4.64
C LEU A 50 -1.62 8.09 4.56
N VAL A 51 -0.62 7.55 3.86
CA VAL A 51 0.66 8.25 3.67
C VAL A 51 0.54 9.48 2.77
N VAL A 52 -0.38 9.47 1.80
CA VAL A 52 -0.69 10.64 0.96
C VAL A 52 -1.43 11.71 1.77
N GLN A 53 -2.43 11.34 2.56
CA GLN A 53 -3.15 12.27 3.44
C GLN A 53 -2.25 12.92 4.50
N ARG A 54 -1.16 12.25 4.86
CA ARG A 54 -0.13 12.76 5.78
C ARG A 54 0.97 13.56 5.08
N GLU A 55 0.83 13.82 3.79
CA GLU A 55 1.80 14.56 2.96
C GLU A 55 3.22 13.93 2.99
N LEU A 56 3.34 12.64 3.30
CA LEU A 56 4.61 11.93 3.29
C LEU A 56 5.07 11.52 1.89
N THR A 57 4.12 11.46 0.96
CA THR A 57 4.33 11.12 -0.44
C THR A 57 3.16 11.66 -1.26
N THR A 58 3.21 11.46 -2.57
CA THR A 58 2.12 11.78 -3.50
C THR A 58 1.68 10.51 -4.25
N ASP A 59 0.45 10.51 -4.77
CA ASP A 59 -0.02 9.42 -5.64
C ASP A 59 0.91 9.22 -6.86
N GLY A 60 1.46 10.32 -7.39
CA GLY A 60 2.45 10.27 -8.47
C GLY A 60 3.72 9.54 -8.06
N ALA A 61 4.30 9.89 -6.90
CA ALA A 61 5.50 9.23 -6.40
C ALA A 61 5.28 7.73 -6.10
N LEU A 62 4.09 7.35 -5.61
CA LEU A 62 3.72 5.94 -5.43
C LEU A 62 3.61 5.20 -6.76
N SER A 63 3.00 5.83 -7.77
CA SER A 63 2.89 5.29 -9.14
C SER A 63 4.26 5.10 -9.79
N ASP A 64 5.15 6.08 -9.64
CA ASP A 64 6.52 6.04 -10.16
C ASP A 64 7.32 4.92 -9.48
N CYS A 65 7.20 4.79 -8.16
CA CYS A 65 7.82 3.71 -7.39
C CYS A 65 7.34 2.33 -7.87
N ARG A 66 6.03 2.15 -8.07
CA ARG A 66 5.44 0.91 -8.59
C ARG A 66 5.99 0.58 -9.98
N THR A 67 6.11 1.58 -10.84
CA THR A 67 6.65 1.44 -12.20
C THR A 67 8.12 1.03 -12.15
N ALA A 68 8.92 1.71 -11.34
CA ALA A 68 10.36 1.43 -11.19
C ALA A 68 10.61 0.00 -10.69
N TRP A 69 9.82 -0.47 -9.72
CA TRP A 69 9.88 -1.85 -9.24
C TRP A 69 9.46 -2.87 -10.31
N ALA A 70 8.41 -2.58 -11.09
CA ALA A 70 7.99 -3.45 -12.18
C ALA A 70 9.07 -3.56 -13.27
N ASP A 71 9.74 -2.44 -13.60
CA ASP A 71 10.87 -2.41 -14.53
C ASP A 71 12.11 -3.15 -13.98
N ALA A 72 12.41 -2.99 -12.70
CA ALA A 72 13.49 -3.72 -12.05
C ALA A 72 13.23 -5.24 -12.05
N ALA A 73 12.02 -5.66 -11.71
CA ALA A 73 11.62 -7.06 -11.73
C ALA A 73 11.74 -7.69 -13.12
N ARG A 74 11.34 -6.96 -14.18
CA ARG A 74 11.46 -7.44 -15.57
C ARG A 74 12.91 -7.63 -16.03
N ARG A 75 13.83 -6.80 -15.55
CA ARG A 75 15.26 -6.84 -15.93
C ARG A 75 16.09 -7.81 -15.09
N THR A 76 15.58 -8.22 -13.92
CA THR A 76 16.31 -9.07 -12.98
C THR A 76 16.18 -10.54 -13.39
N PRO A 77 17.29 -11.25 -13.65
CA PRO A 77 17.26 -12.69 -13.90
C PRO A 77 16.66 -13.46 -12.71
N HIS A 78 15.97 -14.58 -12.99
CA HIS A 78 15.43 -15.43 -11.93
C HIS A 78 16.53 -15.89 -10.96
N GLY A 79 16.28 -15.71 -9.66
CA GLY A 79 17.22 -16.05 -8.59
C GLY A 79 18.21 -14.94 -8.21
N ALA A 80 18.20 -13.80 -8.91
CA ALA A 80 18.95 -12.60 -8.52
C ALA A 80 18.08 -11.63 -7.70
N PRO A 81 18.67 -10.84 -6.78
CA PRO A 81 17.94 -9.79 -6.06
C PRO A 81 17.47 -8.69 -7.00
N ILE A 82 16.27 -8.16 -6.77
CA ILE A 82 15.72 -7.03 -7.52
C ILE A 82 16.22 -5.75 -6.86
N GLU A 83 16.97 -4.95 -7.61
CA GLU A 83 17.46 -3.65 -7.15
C GLU A 83 16.79 -2.55 -7.98
N LEU A 84 16.27 -1.53 -7.29
CA LEU A 84 15.98 -0.25 -7.92
C LEU A 84 17.34 0.39 -8.25
N GLY A 85 17.64 0.51 -9.54
CA GLY A 85 18.94 0.95 -10.03
C GLY A 85 19.37 2.34 -9.57
#